data_AF-A0A162NPY3-F1
#
_entry.id   AF-A0A162NPY3-F1
#
_cell.length_a   1.000
_cell.length_b   1.000
_cell.length_c   1.000
_cell.angle_alpha   90.00
_cell.angle_beta   90.00
_cell.angle_gamma   90.00
#
_symmetry.space_group_name_H-M   'P 1'
#
loop_
_entity.id
_entity.type
_entity.pdbx_description
1 polymer ?
#
loop_
_entity_poly.entity_id
_entity_poly.type
_entity_poly.pdbx_seq_one_letter_code
_entity_poly.pdbx_strand_id
1 'polypeptide(L)'
;MNGFKKVKDYRLRSPKLATIKKAATPNLFDEIRHTNKDYLVIPEGYSERRHYLPIGYIASNIISSNKNYMLPNAELYHFGVHNSAMHNLWTKSVTGRLKSDIQYSNGIVYNNFPWPDNPTGKQKAAIEQVAQAVLDARGHSRPVV
;
A
#
# COMPACT_ATOMS: atom_id res chain seq x y z
N MET A 1 0.71 -28.12 18.87
CA MET A 1 -0.46 -27.29 18.47
C MET A 1 -1.03 -26.50 19.67
N ASN A 2 -0.23 -25.63 20.32
CA ASN A 2 -0.59 -24.99 21.60
C ASN A 2 -0.51 -23.44 21.58
N GLY A 3 -0.25 -22.83 20.41
CA GLY A 3 -0.02 -21.39 20.27
C GLY A 3 -1.27 -20.55 20.51
N PHE A 4 -2.41 -20.92 19.91
CA PHE A 4 -3.66 -20.17 20.06
C PHE A 4 -4.19 -20.18 21.49
N LYS A 5 -3.97 -21.26 22.26
CA LYS A 5 -4.31 -21.32 23.68
C LYS A 5 -3.51 -20.29 24.47
N LYS A 6 -2.20 -20.19 24.25
CA LYS A 6 -1.34 -19.18 24.88
C LYS A 6 -1.77 -17.74 24.53
N VAL A 7 -2.16 -17.49 23.28
CA VAL A 7 -2.68 -16.18 22.85
C VAL A 7 -4.02 -15.86 23.53
N LYS A 8 -4.92 -16.84 23.63
CA LYS A 8 -6.20 -16.69 24.36
C LYS A 8 -5.95 -16.33 25.82
N ASP A 9 -5.11 -17.10 26.52
CA ASP A 9 -4.79 -16.90 27.93
C ASP A 9 -4.05 -15.57 28.18
N TYR A 10 -3.21 -15.13 27.24
CA TYR A 10 -2.61 -13.81 27.26
C TYR A 10 -3.67 -12.70 27.13
N ARG A 11 -4.57 -12.81 26.14
CA ARG A 11 -5.63 -11.81 25.89
C ARG A 11 -6.61 -11.69 27.06
N LEU A 12 -6.97 -12.81 27.71
CA LEU A 12 -7.85 -12.84 28.90
C LEU A 12 -7.26 -12.14 30.13
N ARG A 13 -5.92 -12.09 30.25
CA ARG A 13 -5.22 -11.43 31.37
C ARG A 13 -5.00 -9.93 31.15
N SER A 14 -5.38 -9.38 30.00
CA SER A 14 -5.20 -7.96 29.69
C SER A 14 -6.14 -7.09 30.53
N PRO A 15 -5.69 -5.93 31.04
CA PRO A 15 -6.59 -4.97 31.70
C PRO A 15 -7.52 -4.24 30.71
N LYS A 16 -7.26 -4.34 29.39
CA LYS A 16 -8.07 -3.68 28.36
C LYS A 16 -9.23 -4.57 27.91
N LEU A 17 -10.47 -4.13 28.16
CA LEU A 17 -11.69 -4.87 27.77
C LEU A 17 -11.72 -5.26 26.29
N ALA A 18 -11.25 -4.39 25.39
CA ALA A 18 -11.18 -4.67 23.96
C ALA A 18 -10.25 -5.87 23.64
N THR A 19 -9.13 -6.01 24.35
CA THR A 19 -8.21 -7.14 24.19
C THR A 19 -8.81 -8.43 24.74
N ILE A 20 -9.49 -8.37 25.90
CA ILE A 20 -10.19 -9.52 26.49
C ILE A 20 -11.25 -10.06 25.51
N LYS A 21 -12.07 -9.18 24.90
CA LYS A 21 -13.10 -9.58 23.92
C LYS A 21 -12.52 -10.38 22.76
N LYS A 22 -11.31 -10.02 22.31
CA LYS A 22 -10.59 -10.69 21.21
C LYS A 22 -9.98 -12.04 21.62
N ALA A 23 -10.04 -12.44 22.89
CA ALA A 23 -9.68 -13.80 23.30
C ALA A 23 -10.62 -14.87 22.71
N ALA A 24 -11.83 -14.48 22.28
CA ALA A 24 -12.75 -15.37 21.56
C ALA A 24 -12.23 -15.78 20.16
N THR A 25 -11.38 -14.96 19.55
CA THR A 25 -10.81 -15.18 18.20
C THR A 25 -9.27 -15.13 18.24
N PRO A 26 -8.61 -16.03 19.00
CA PRO A 26 -7.16 -15.98 19.26
C PRO A 26 -6.29 -16.23 18.03
N ASN A 27 -6.89 -16.77 16.97
CA ASN A 27 -6.27 -17.03 15.67
C ASN A 27 -6.40 -15.88 14.67
N LEU A 28 -7.20 -14.84 14.96
CA LEU A 28 -7.35 -13.67 14.11
C LEU A 28 -6.42 -12.53 14.53
N PHE A 29 -6.00 -11.74 13.54
CA PHE A 29 -5.31 -10.47 13.77
C PHE A 29 -6.15 -9.51 14.60
N ASP A 30 -5.47 -8.67 15.38
CA ASP A 30 -6.13 -7.70 16.25
C ASP A 30 -6.88 -6.63 15.43
N GLU A 31 -6.30 -6.25 14.29
CA GLU A 31 -6.88 -5.33 13.32
C GLU A 31 -6.86 -5.99 11.94
N ILE A 32 -8.05 -6.31 11.41
CA ILE A 32 -8.20 -6.87 10.07
C ILE A 32 -8.33 -5.70 9.11
N ARG A 33 -7.19 -5.26 8.55
CA ARG A 33 -7.13 -4.18 7.54
C ARG A 33 -7.10 -4.69 6.10
N HIS A 34 -7.12 -6.01 5.93
CA HIS A 34 -7.09 -6.66 4.62
C HIS A 34 -8.37 -6.39 3.83
N THR A 35 -8.26 -6.36 2.50
CA THR A 35 -9.38 -6.14 1.57
C THR A 35 -9.61 -7.36 0.69
N ASN A 36 -10.86 -7.62 0.30
CA ASN A 36 -11.22 -8.66 -0.66
C ASN A 36 -11.07 -8.23 -2.12
N LYS A 37 -10.37 -7.13 -2.37
CA LYS A 37 -10.14 -6.56 -3.70
C LYS A 37 -8.66 -6.53 -4.02
N ASP A 38 -8.31 -6.67 -5.29
CA ASP A 38 -6.95 -6.46 -5.74
C ASP A 38 -6.54 -5.01 -5.45
N TYR A 39 -5.26 -4.83 -5.16
CA TYR A 39 -4.75 -3.57 -4.66
C TYR A 39 -3.39 -3.23 -5.28
N LEU A 40 -3.12 -1.94 -5.39
CA LEU A 40 -1.78 -1.44 -5.66
C LEU A 40 -1.01 -1.41 -4.35
N VAL A 41 0.11 -2.14 -4.29
CA VAL A 41 0.99 -2.15 -3.12
C VAL A 41 1.98 -1.01 -3.20
N ILE A 42 2.14 -0.28 -2.09
CA ILE A 42 3.08 0.84 -1.96
C ILE A 42 3.98 0.55 -0.75
N PRO A 43 5.27 0.23 -0.93
CA PRO A 43 6.17 -0.03 0.19
C PRO A 43 6.31 1.19 1.11
N GLU A 44 6.28 0.94 2.43
CA GLU A 44 6.57 1.95 3.45
C GLU A 44 8.03 2.38 3.34
N GLY A 45 8.96 1.42 3.26
CA GLY A 45 10.40 1.68 3.22
C GLY A 45 11.04 1.24 1.90
N TYR A 46 11.84 2.10 1.28
CA TYR A 46 12.64 1.72 0.10
C TYR A 46 13.87 2.60 -0.08
N SER A 47 14.86 2.07 -0.81
CA SER A 47 16.14 2.78 -1.02
C SER A 47 15.96 4.11 -1.75
N GLU A 48 16.61 5.15 -1.23
CA GLU A 48 16.61 6.48 -1.86
C GLU A 48 17.26 6.50 -3.26
N ARG A 49 18.09 5.50 -3.58
CA ARG A 49 18.77 5.35 -4.88
C ARG A 49 17.79 5.07 -6.02
N ARG A 50 16.54 4.68 -5.71
CA ARG A 50 15.53 4.43 -6.74
C ARG A 50 14.96 5.75 -7.26
N HIS A 51 14.91 5.87 -8.59
CA HIS A 51 14.30 7.02 -9.26
C HIS A 51 12.77 7.02 -9.19
N TYR A 52 12.16 5.83 -9.03
CA TYR A 52 10.71 5.66 -9.00
C TYR A 52 10.28 4.78 -7.83
N LEU A 53 9.04 4.96 -7.40
CA LEU A 53 8.41 4.18 -6.34
C LEU A 53 8.27 2.71 -6.80
N PRO A 54 8.81 1.72 -6.08
CA PRO A 54 8.69 0.31 -6.47
C PRO A 54 7.31 -0.24 -6.09
N ILE A 55 6.31 0.03 -6.93
CA ILE A 55 4.90 -0.35 -6.73
C ILE A 55 4.42 -1.35 -7.78
N GLY A 56 3.37 -2.09 -7.46
CA GLY A 56 2.76 -3.07 -8.35
C GLY A 56 1.39 -3.54 -7.88
N TYR A 57 0.66 -4.22 -8.76
CA TYR A 57 -0.64 -4.80 -8.45
C TYR A 57 -0.48 -6.15 -7.76
N ILE A 58 -1.25 -6.36 -6.70
CA ILE A 58 -1.26 -7.59 -5.91
C ILE A 58 -2.69 -8.10 -5.79
N ALA A 59 -2.83 -9.43 -5.94
CA ALA A 59 -4.11 -10.11 -5.83
C ALA A 59 -4.64 -10.10 -4.40
N SER A 60 -5.96 -10.01 -4.24
CA SER A 60 -6.67 -9.95 -2.96
C SER A 60 -6.45 -11.16 -2.03
N ASN A 61 -5.98 -12.30 -2.55
CA ASN A 61 -5.63 -13.47 -1.75
C ASN A 61 -4.27 -13.36 -1.07
N ILE A 62 -3.46 -12.34 -1.40
CA ILE A 62 -2.17 -12.08 -0.79
C ILE A 62 -2.33 -11.04 0.32
N ILE A 63 -2.01 -11.42 1.55
CA ILE A 63 -2.06 -10.54 2.71
C ILE A 63 -0.83 -9.63 2.73
N SER A 64 -1.05 -8.32 2.71
CA SER A 64 0.04 -7.36 2.86
C SER A 64 0.45 -7.20 4.32
N SER A 65 1.76 -7.14 4.57
CA SER A 65 2.28 -6.75 5.90
C SER A 65 2.07 -5.26 6.18
N ASN A 66 2.31 -4.85 7.43
CA ASN A 66 2.28 -3.45 7.84
C ASN A 66 3.40 -2.59 7.19
N LYS A 67 4.39 -3.21 6.53
CA LYS A 67 5.47 -2.53 5.82
C LYS A 67 5.09 -2.05 4.42
N ASN A 68 3.83 -2.17 4.07
CA ASN A 68 3.27 -1.67 2.84
C ASN A 68 1.94 -0.96 3.13
N TYR A 69 1.64 0.04 2.31
CA TYR A 69 0.31 0.58 2.13
C TYR A 69 -0.40 -0.16 1.00
N MET A 70 -1.73 -0.23 1.11
CA MET A 70 -2.61 -0.82 0.11
C MET A 70 -3.53 0.26 -0.45
N LEU A 71 -3.55 0.41 -1.78
CA LEU A 71 -4.52 1.24 -2.47
C LEU A 71 -5.50 0.33 -3.23
N PRO A 72 -6.66 -0.02 -2.63
CA PRO A 72 -7.67 -0.85 -3.30
C PRO A 72 -8.37 -0.08 -4.42
N ASN A 73 -8.85 -0.80 -5.44
CA ASN A 73 -9.50 -0.22 -6.64
C ASN A 73 -8.60 0.75 -7.41
N ALA A 74 -7.27 0.58 -7.34
CA ALA A 74 -6.35 1.43 -8.08
C ALA A 74 -6.42 1.15 -9.59
N GLU A 75 -6.90 2.13 -10.35
CA GLU A 75 -6.81 2.14 -11.82
C GLU A 75 -5.39 2.44 -12.32
N LEU A 76 -5.15 2.21 -13.62
CA LEU A 76 -3.85 2.51 -14.27
C LEU A 76 -3.45 3.98 -14.11
N TYR A 77 -4.43 4.89 -14.10
CA TYR A 77 -4.20 6.29 -13.81
C TYR A 77 -3.48 6.49 -12.47
N HIS A 78 -3.94 5.81 -11.41
CA HIS A 78 -3.33 5.89 -10.08
C HIS A 78 -1.89 5.37 -10.11
N PHE A 79 -1.64 4.22 -10.75
CA PHE A 79 -0.29 3.68 -10.91
C PHE A 79 0.61 4.69 -11.66
N GLY A 80 0.13 5.24 -12.77
CA GLY A 80 0.85 6.21 -13.59
C GLY A 80 1.24 7.46 -12.82
N VAL A 81 0.32 8.05 -12.05
CA VAL A 81 0.64 9.22 -11.23
C VAL A 81 1.64 8.86 -10.12
N HIS A 82 1.47 7.73 -9.41
CA HIS A 82 2.42 7.33 -8.36
C HIS A 82 3.81 7.00 -8.90
N ASN A 83 3.91 6.48 -10.13
CA ASN A 83 5.19 6.21 -10.80
C ASN A 83 5.72 7.42 -11.60
N SER A 84 5.08 8.59 -11.51
CA SER A 84 5.56 9.79 -12.16
C SER A 84 6.78 10.40 -11.45
N ALA A 85 7.57 11.17 -12.20
CA ALA A 85 8.65 11.97 -11.63
C ALA A 85 8.13 12.99 -10.61
N MET A 86 6.94 13.55 -10.83
CA MET A 86 6.31 14.52 -9.93
C MET A 86 5.98 13.92 -8.57
N HIS A 87 5.34 12.75 -8.54
CA HIS A 87 5.05 12.07 -7.28
C HIS A 87 6.32 11.62 -6.57
N ASN A 88 7.34 11.17 -7.31
CA ASN A 88 8.62 10.80 -6.72
C ASN A 88 9.34 12.01 -6.10
N LEU A 89 9.39 13.14 -6.81
CA LEU A 89 9.97 14.38 -6.32
C LEU A 89 9.23 14.86 -5.08
N TRP A 90 7.90 14.92 -5.12
CA TRP A 90 7.08 15.26 -3.97
C TRP A 90 7.40 14.38 -2.76
N THR A 91 7.36 13.06 -2.95
CA THR A 91 7.68 12.07 -1.90
C THR A 91 9.05 12.35 -1.28
N LYS A 92 10.09 12.52 -2.11
CA LYS A 92 11.46 12.76 -1.63
C LYS A 92 11.62 14.07 -0.85
N SER A 93 10.79 15.06 -1.15
CA SER A 93 10.83 16.40 -0.55
C SER A 93 10.11 16.47 0.80
N VAL A 94 8.99 15.74 0.97
CA VAL A 94 8.12 15.94 2.14
C VAL A 94 8.11 14.78 3.14
N THR A 95 8.52 13.58 2.71
CA THR A 95 8.32 12.36 3.52
C THR A 95 9.39 12.19 4.60
N GLY A 96 9.07 11.40 5.63
CA GLY A 96 10.03 10.94 6.62
C GLY A 96 11.09 10.00 6.03
N ARG A 97 12.18 9.76 6.78
CA ARG A 97 13.27 8.91 6.33
C ARG A 97 13.79 7.99 7.43
N LEU A 98 14.23 6.81 7.03
CA LEU A 98 15.01 5.90 7.88
C LEU A 98 16.48 6.03 7.49
N LYS A 99 17.24 6.78 8.29
CA LYS A 99 18.53 7.34 7.86
C LYS A 99 18.31 8.16 6.58
N SER A 100 18.78 7.67 5.44
CA SER A 100 18.58 8.31 4.14
C SER A 100 17.48 7.64 3.32
N ASP A 101 17.12 6.39 3.61
CA ASP A 101 16.09 5.67 2.86
C ASP A 101 14.70 6.26 3.07
N ILE A 102 13.88 6.18 2.03
CA ILE A 102 12.55 6.78 2.02
C ILE A 102 11.63 5.99 2.94
N GLN A 103 10.91 6.70 3.81
CA GLN A 103 9.78 6.16 4.56
C GLN A 103 8.49 6.84 4.10
N TYR A 104 7.78 6.20 3.16
CA TYR A 104 6.50 6.63 2.63
C TYR A 104 5.44 6.71 3.72
N SER A 105 4.57 7.70 3.64
CA SER A 105 3.42 7.84 4.54
C SER A 105 2.21 8.35 3.75
N ASN A 106 1.07 7.69 3.89
CA ASN A 106 -0.16 8.16 3.26
C ASN A 106 -0.60 9.53 3.82
N GLY A 107 -0.46 9.75 5.13
CA GLY A 107 -0.85 11.00 5.79
C GLY A 107 0.04 12.20 5.47
N ILE A 108 1.30 11.96 5.09
CA ILE A 108 2.26 13.03 4.76
C ILE A 108 2.36 13.22 3.24
N VAL A 109 2.44 12.13 2.49
CA VAL A 109 2.70 12.15 1.04
C VAL A 109 1.40 12.15 0.26
N TYR A 110 0.64 11.05 0.32
CA TYR A 110 -0.50 10.81 -0.57
C TYR A 110 -1.62 11.84 -0.36
N ASN A 111 -2.02 12.05 0.90
CA ASN A 111 -3.12 12.94 1.26
C ASN A 111 -2.85 14.41 0.93
N ASN A 112 -1.58 14.81 0.87
CA ASN A 112 -1.17 16.19 0.62
C ASN A 112 -0.52 16.38 -0.76
N PHE A 113 -0.45 15.32 -1.59
CA PHE A 113 0.07 15.43 -2.94
C PHE A 113 -0.86 16.33 -3.76
N PRO A 114 -0.33 17.34 -4.49
CA PRO A 114 -1.14 18.17 -5.38
C PRO A 114 -1.57 17.36 -6.60
N TRP A 115 -2.69 16.65 -6.47
CA TRP A 115 -3.28 15.88 -7.56
C TRP A 115 -3.70 16.81 -8.71
N PRO A 116 -3.61 16.34 -9.97
CA PRO A 116 -4.14 17.11 -11.10
C PRO A 116 -5.63 17.36 -10.92
N ASP A 117 -6.03 18.63 -10.94
CA ASP A 117 -7.44 19.03 -10.89
C ASP A 117 -8.11 18.78 -12.25
N ASN A 118 -9.23 18.03 -12.23
CA ASN A 118 -10.09 17.76 -13.39
C ASN A 118 -9.35 17.36 -14.68
N PRO A 119 -8.50 16.31 -14.67
CA PRO A 119 -7.82 15.86 -15.87
C PRO A 119 -8.83 15.38 -16.92
N THR A 120 -8.67 15.88 -18.14
CA THR A 120 -9.50 15.49 -19.28
C THR A 120 -9.36 13.99 -19.59
N GLY A 121 -10.37 13.40 -20.23
CA GLY A 121 -10.30 11.99 -20.65
C GLY A 121 -9.08 11.67 -21.50
N LYS A 122 -8.67 12.61 -22.38
CA LYS A 122 -7.45 12.48 -23.19
C LYS A 122 -6.18 12.45 -22.35
N GLN A 123 -6.08 13.28 -21.30
CA GLN A 123 -4.93 13.28 -20.39
C GLN A 123 -4.87 11.99 -19.56
N LYS A 124 -6.01 11.53 -19.03
CA LYS A 124 -6.08 10.25 -18.31
C LYS A 124 -5.64 9.09 -19.20
N ALA A 125 -6.19 8.98 -20.40
CA ALA A 125 -5.84 7.92 -21.35
C ALA A 125 -4.35 7.93 -21.72
N ALA A 126 -3.74 9.11 -21.90
CA ALA A 126 -2.31 9.22 -22.16
C ALA A 126 -1.45 8.70 -20.99
N ILE A 127 -1.84 9.03 -19.75
CA ILE A 127 -1.15 8.53 -18.54
C ILE A 127 -1.33 7.01 -18.42
N GLU A 128 -2.54 6.51 -18.65
CA GLU A 128 -2.85 5.07 -18.59
C GLU A 128 -2.08 4.27 -19.64
N GLN A 129 -1.94 4.81 -20.85
CA GLN A 129 -1.16 4.18 -21.91
C GLN A 129 0.32 4.03 -21.53
N VAL A 130 0.94 5.09 -20.98
CA VAL A 130 2.34 5.04 -20.53
C VAL A 130 2.48 4.15 -19.30
N ALA A 131 1.52 4.20 -18.37
CA ALA A 131 1.47 3.30 -17.22
C ALA A 131 1.44 1.83 -17.63
N GLN A 132 0.63 1.48 -18.63
CA GLN A 132 0.58 0.12 -19.16
C GLN A 132 1.91 -0.27 -19.81
N ALA A 133 2.53 0.61 -20.61
CA ALA A 133 3.83 0.33 -21.20
C ALA A 133 4.93 0.06 -20.15
N VAL A 134 4.88 0.74 -19.00
CA VAL A 134 5.79 0.47 -17.87
C VAL A 134 5.54 -0.92 -17.27
N LEU A 135 4.29 -1.34 -17.13
CA LEU A 135 3.93 -2.67 -16.63
C LEU A 135 4.35 -3.77 -17.61
N ASP A 136 4.09 -3.56 -18.90
CA ASP A 136 4.48 -4.47 -19.99
C ASP A 136 6.01 -4.65 -20.03
N ALA A 137 6.76 -3.55 -19.92
CA ALA A 137 8.22 -3.59 -19.88
C ALA A 137 8.78 -4.36 -18.67
N ARG A 138 8.02 -4.43 -17.56
CA ARG A 138 8.37 -5.23 -16.38
C ARG A 138 7.93 -6.70 -16.51
N GLY A 139 7.21 -7.06 -17.57
CA GLY A 139 6.58 -8.38 -17.70
C GLY A 139 5.44 -8.62 -16.70
N HIS A 140 4.84 -7.56 -16.15
CA HIS A 140 3.77 -7.67 -15.17
C HIS A 140 2.43 -7.28 -15.82
N SER A 141 1.58 -8.26 -16.13
CA SER A 141 0.17 -8.00 -16.42
C SER A 141 -0.60 -7.84 -15.11
N ARG A 142 -1.65 -7.00 -15.09
CA ARG A 142 -2.62 -7.00 -13.97
C ARG A 142 -3.07 -8.45 -13.71
N PRO A 143 -3.26 -8.87 -12.45
CA PRO A 143 -4.00 -10.10 -12.20
C PRO A 143 -5.32 -9.98 -12.96
N VAL A 144 -5.50 -10.87 -13.93
CA VAL A 144 -6.73 -10.96 -14.71
C VAL A 144 -7.75 -11.54 -13.74
N VAL A 145 -8.76 -10.74 -13.42
CA VAL A 145 -9.95 -11.19 -12.68
C VAL A 145 -10.81 -12.02 -13.62
#